data_AF-A0A4Q0YFJ3-F1
#
_entry.id   AF-A0A4Q0YFJ3-F1
#
_cell.length_a   1.000
_cell.length_b   1.000
_cell.length_c   1.000
_cell.angle_alpha   90.00
_cell.angle_beta   90.00
_cell.angle_gamma   90.00
#
_symmetry.space_group_name_H-M   'P 1'
#
loop_
_entity.id
_entity.type
_entity.pdbx_description
1 polymer ?
#
loop_
_entity_poly.entity_id
_entity_poly.type
_entity_poly.pdbx_seq_one_letter_code
_entity_poly.pdbx_strand_id
1 'polypeptide(L)'
;MTAPSWDLSFAYSGLSGEDYAADIAKVKALIAQITELAPTDITGCQQALSLSEQAGMLTHNLSTYAYCLASVDAKNQEAALAQSKLSSLWSELTQANKPFTSQVSTGTDDFFESVLAGSDDVGPLERFRFLKTIEREKKDTLLSVEEEQLLSAMNVDGPNAWGSLYNKITGSMTVRLTRSDGTEETLGLSQAASILRKPDATRRELAWKAINDAMRTHQVSFAAILNALSGSRLTEYKKRSKKKPVHFLDPALSDSRIMRETLDIMMHVAKENRHIGQQAGLAMAKLHGTDTLKPWDELASMPTLGNSEPETYSFEQAIAIIKKAFAGVDSEMADFVDMMVENNLIDAAPQSNKRLGAYCALLFKTRTPVVFITWGGSMSNVITLAHELGHAFHNWVMRDMPYSQTGFPNTLAETASIIAENIVRDALLAEAKQESDKLKMLWEEARV
;
A
#
# COMPACT_ATOMS: atom_id res chain seq x y z
N MET A 1 -19.21 -16.08 15.62
CA MET A 1 -18.62 -15.27 16.70
C MET A 1 -18.58 -13.83 16.19
N THR A 2 -18.29 -12.85 17.04
CA THR A 2 -18.07 -11.48 16.59
C THR A 2 -16.74 -11.43 15.83
N ALA A 3 -16.64 -10.63 14.76
CA ALA A 3 -15.38 -10.45 14.04
C ALA A 3 -14.23 -10.11 15.04
N PRO A 4 -13.06 -10.77 14.95
CA PRO A 4 -12.03 -10.72 15.99
C PRO A 4 -11.30 -9.37 16.02
N SER A 5 -10.65 -9.09 17.13
CA SER A 5 -9.60 -8.07 17.21
C SER A 5 -8.25 -8.76 17.37
N TRP A 6 -7.19 -8.16 16.82
CA TRP A 6 -5.86 -8.73 16.99
C TRP A 6 -5.34 -8.57 18.43
N ASP A 7 -4.33 -9.34 18.79
CA ASP A 7 -3.51 -9.11 19.98
C ASP A 7 -2.07 -8.83 19.56
N LEU A 8 -1.59 -7.61 19.81
CA LEU A 8 -0.22 -7.18 19.48
C LEU A 8 0.71 -7.17 20.70
N SER A 9 0.29 -7.71 21.84
CA SER A 9 1.08 -7.74 23.08
C SER A 9 2.38 -8.53 22.95
N PHE A 10 2.44 -9.49 22.01
CA PHE A 10 3.66 -10.22 21.67
C PHE A 10 4.75 -9.33 21.05
N ALA A 11 4.36 -8.19 20.44
CA ALA A 11 5.28 -7.27 19.79
C ALA A 11 5.81 -6.22 20.77
N TYR A 12 4.90 -5.60 21.53
CA TYR A 12 5.20 -4.65 22.59
C TYR A 12 4.11 -4.64 23.66
N SER A 13 4.52 -4.40 24.90
CA SER A 13 3.62 -4.20 26.05
C SER A 13 2.73 -2.94 25.93
N GLY A 14 3.10 -1.98 25.08
CA GLY A 14 2.36 -0.75 24.81
C GLY A 14 3.26 0.36 24.25
N LEU A 15 2.67 1.46 23.77
CA LEU A 15 3.44 2.63 23.31
C LEU A 15 4.25 3.32 24.43
N SER A 16 3.81 3.13 25.68
CA SER A 16 4.51 3.57 26.89
C SER A 16 5.28 2.44 27.59
N GLY A 17 5.38 1.27 26.94
CA GLY A 17 6.09 0.10 27.45
C GLY A 17 7.60 0.29 27.48
N GLU A 18 8.27 -0.35 28.44
CA GLU A 18 9.74 -0.31 28.56
C GLU A 18 10.42 -0.94 27.35
N ASP A 19 9.82 -1.99 26.78
CA ASP A 19 10.29 -2.67 25.57
C ASP A 19 10.22 -1.79 24.32
N TYR A 20 9.14 -1.01 24.16
CA TYR A 20 8.99 -0.04 23.07
C TYR A 20 9.98 1.12 23.22
N ALA A 21 10.14 1.65 24.43
CA ALA A 21 11.10 2.72 24.73
C ALA A 21 12.55 2.26 24.54
N ALA A 22 12.88 1.02 24.91
CA ALA A 22 14.21 0.44 24.75
C ALA A 22 14.59 0.30 23.26
N ASP A 23 13.66 -0.13 22.40
CA ASP A 23 13.93 -0.22 20.97
C ASP A 23 14.12 1.17 20.33
N ILE A 24 13.39 2.20 20.77
CA ILE A 24 13.64 3.59 20.35
C ILE A 24 15.04 4.05 20.77
N ALA A 25 15.44 3.78 22.01
CA ALA A 25 16.77 4.13 22.51
C ALA A 25 17.88 3.39 21.74
N LYS A 26 17.64 2.12 21.40
CA LYS A 26 18.56 1.32 20.57
C LYS A 26 18.70 1.91 19.18
N VAL A 27 17.61 2.30 18.52
CA VAL A 27 17.67 2.96 17.21
C VAL A 27 18.51 4.25 17.29
N LYS A 28 18.29 5.10 18.30
CA LYS A 28 19.09 6.32 18.49
C LYS A 28 20.57 6.03 18.70
N ALA A 29 20.91 5.01 19.48
CA ALA A 29 22.29 4.60 19.69
C ALA A 29 22.94 4.07 18.40
N LEU A 30 22.21 3.32 17.57
CA LEU A 30 22.67 2.86 16.26
C LEU A 30 22.92 4.03 15.31
N ILE A 31 22.02 5.04 15.29
CA ILE A 31 22.20 6.26 14.51
C ILE A 31 23.48 7.00 14.95
N ALA A 32 23.68 7.17 16.27
CA ALA A 32 24.87 7.82 16.80
C ALA A 32 26.16 7.09 16.38
N GLN A 33 26.17 5.76 16.43
CA GLN A 33 27.30 4.95 15.94
C GLN A 33 27.54 5.18 14.45
N ILE A 34 26.50 5.17 13.61
CA ILE A 34 26.64 5.44 12.16
C ILE A 34 27.27 6.81 11.91
N THR A 35 26.90 7.84 12.69
CA THR A 35 27.44 9.20 12.51
C THR A 35 28.92 9.35 12.90
N GLU A 36 29.46 8.43 13.71
CA GLU A 36 30.87 8.41 14.10
C GLU A 36 31.76 7.70 13.06
N LEU A 37 31.17 6.97 12.11
CA LEU A 37 31.89 6.22 11.09
C LEU A 37 32.40 7.11 9.95
N ALA A 38 33.50 6.70 9.31
CA ALA A 38 34.02 7.36 8.12
C ALA A 38 33.34 6.83 6.85
N PRO A 39 32.67 7.67 6.04
CA PRO A 39 31.96 7.20 4.84
C PRO A 39 32.87 6.94 3.64
N THR A 40 34.17 7.22 3.73
CA THR A 40 35.11 7.08 2.61
C THR A 40 35.91 5.78 2.64
N ASP A 41 35.92 5.06 3.75
CA ASP A 41 36.62 3.78 3.87
C ASP A 41 35.67 2.58 3.74
N ILE A 42 36.24 1.42 3.40
CA ILE A 42 35.48 0.19 3.20
C ILE A 42 34.85 -0.27 4.52
N THR A 43 35.61 -0.22 5.61
CA THR A 43 35.18 -0.66 6.95
C THR A 43 33.99 0.14 7.47
N GLY A 44 34.00 1.46 7.34
CA GLY A 44 32.90 2.33 7.75
C GLY A 44 31.64 2.08 6.92
N CYS A 45 31.77 1.88 5.61
CA CYS A 45 30.63 1.46 4.78
C CYS A 45 30.07 0.09 5.18
N GLN A 46 30.92 -0.89 5.48
CA GLN A 46 30.52 -2.21 5.94
C GLN A 46 29.73 -2.15 7.26
N GLN A 47 30.27 -1.43 8.25
CA GLN A 47 29.63 -1.21 9.54
C GLN A 47 28.32 -0.45 9.40
N ALA A 48 28.30 0.63 8.61
CA ALA A 48 27.10 1.42 8.37
C ALA A 48 25.97 0.61 7.73
N LEU A 49 26.25 -0.27 6.76
CA LEU A 49 25.24 -1.16 6.16
C LEU A 49 24.61 -2.09 7.20
N SER A 50 25.44 -2.72 8.03
CA SER A 50 24.98 -3.64 9.08
C SER A 50 24.15 -2.92 10.15
N LEU A 51 24.64 -1.78 10.66
CA LEU A 51 23.94 -0.97 11.66
C LEU A 51 22.63 -0.40 11.11
N SER A 52 22.62 0.04 9.85
CA SER A 52 21.43 0.58 9.20
C SER A 52 20.34 -0.47 8.98
N GLU A 53 20.71 -1.72 8.66
CA GLU A 53 19.74 -2.82 8.58
C GLU A 53 19.09 -3.08 9.94
N GLN A 54 19.88 -3.10 11.02
CA GLN A 54 19.34 -3.27 12.39
C GLN A 54 18.44 -2.11 12.80
N ALA A 55 18.88 -0.88 12.61
CA ALA A 55 18.12 0.32 12.95
C ALA A 55 16.83 0.41 12.11
N GLY A 56 16.93 0.07 10.82
CA GLY A 56 15.81 0.08 9.89
C GLY A 56 14.74 -0.94 10.26
N MET A 57 15.16 -2.17 10.60
CA MET A 57 14.27 -3.23 11.06
C MET A 57 13.48 -2.82 12.32
N LEU A 58 14.17 -2.25 13.32
CA LEU A 58 13.52 -1.80 14.57
C LEU A 58 12.59 -0.60 14.33
N THR A 59 13.02 0.37 13.53
CA THR A 59 12.20 1.55 13.23
C THR A 59 10.92 1.18 12.49
N HIS A 60 10.99 0.24 11.54
CA HIS A 60 9.80 -0.29 10.88
C HIS A 60 8.90 -1.07 11.84
N ASN A 61 9.48 -1.90 12.72
CA ASN A 61 8.69 -2.65 13.70
C ASN A 61 7.91 -1.72 14.65
N LEU A 62 8.58 -0.70 15.19
CA LEU A 62 7.96 0.34 16.02
C LEU A 62 6.85 1.09 15.26
N SER A 63 7.12 1.46 14.00
CA SER A 63 6.18 2.20 13.15
C SER A 63 4.95 1.36 12.81
N THR A 64 5.14 0.09 12.45
CA THR A 64 4.04 -0.86 12.21
C THR A 64 3.15 -0.97 13.44
N TYR A 65 3.73 -1.17 14.62
CA TYR A 65 2.96 -1.27 15.86
C TYR A 65 2.12 -0.02 16.13
N ALA A 66 2.73 1.17 16.07
CA ALA A 66 2.01 2.44 16.25
C ALA A 66 0.93 2.67 15.19
N TYR A 67 1.20 2.30 13.93
CA TYR A 67 0.25 2.39 12.82
C TYR A 67 -0.95 1.47 13.00
N CYS A 68 -0.72 0.24 13.49
CA CYS A 68 -1.77 -0.71 13.82
C CYS A 68 -2.73 -0.13 14.88
N LEU A 69 -2.19 0.41 15.97
CA LEU A 69 -2.99 1.04 17.03
C LEU A 69 -3.79 2.25 16.52
N ALA A 70 -3.17 3.13 15.71
CA ALA A 70 -3.86 4.28 15.12
C ALA A 70 -4.93 3.89 14.09
N SER A 71 -4.80 2.71 13.46
CA SER A 71 -5.80 2.21 12.51
C SER A 71 -7.03 1.65 13.20
N VAL A 72 -6.86 1.01 14.36
CA VAL A 72 -7.97 0.51 15.19
C VAL A 72 -8.75 1.67 15.81
N ASP A 73 -8.05 2.71 16.29
CA ASP A 73 -8.67 3.94 16.78
C ASP A 73 -7.98 5.19 16.22
N ALA A 74 -8.62 5.84 15.23
CA ALA A 74 -8.11 7.06 14.61
C ALA A 74 -8.04 8.26 15.58
N LYS A 75 -8.64 8.18 16.77
CA LYS A 75 -8.54 9.21 17.82
C LYS A 75 -7.41 8.95 18.81
N ASN A 76 -6.65 7.86 18.66
CA ASN A 76 -5.54 7.54 19.53
C ASN A 76 -4.38 8.56 19.33
N GLN A 77 -4.34 9.57 20.19
CA GLN A 77 -3.34 10.63 20.14
C GLN A 77 -1.92 10.12 20.43
N GLU A 78 -1.78 9.13 21.31
CA GLU A 78 -0.48 8.54 21.62
C GLU A 78 0.11 7.85 20.39
N ALA A 79 -0.70 7.10 19.65
CA ALA A 79 -0.30 6.43 18.41
C ALA A 79 0.06 7.44 17.30
N ALA A 80 -0.71 8.53 17.18
CA ALA A 80 -0.41 9.60 16.22
C ALA A 80 0.91 10.32 16.55
N LEU A 81 1.16 10.63 17.84
CA LEU A 81 2.41 11.22 18.29
C LEU A 81 3.59 10.25 18.11
N ALA A 82 3.40 8.96 18.35
CA ALA A 82 4.42 7.93 18.13
C ALA A 82 4.81 7.86 16.65
N GLN A 83 3.85 7.85 15.73
CA GLN A 83 4.14 7.88 14.29
C GLN A 83 4.90 9.15 13.86
N SER A 84 4.53 10.31 14.39
CA SER A 84 5.27 11.56 14.10
C SER A 84 6.72 11.49 14.60
N LYS A 85 6.95 11.02 15.83
CA LYS A 85 8.30 10.85 16.38
C LYS A 85 9.13 9.83 15.58
N LEU A 86 8.52 8.73 15.17
CA LEU A 86 9.20 7.70 14.38
C LEU A 86 9.51 8.16 12.96
N SER A 87 8.66 8.99 12.35
CA SER A 87 8.96 9.63 11.06
C SER A 87 10.20 10.53 11.16
N SER A 88 10.32 11.33 12.23
CA SER A 88 11.54 12.09 12.50
C SER A 88 12.76 11.18 12.69
N LEU A 89 12.63 10.12 13.48
CA LEU A 89 13.72 9.17 13.73
C LEU A 89 14.16 8.44 12.45
N TRP A 90 13.22 8.09 11.57
CA TRP A 90 13.51 7.52 10.25
C TRP A 90 14.26 8.52 9.35
N SER A 91 13.89 9.80 9.41
CA SER A 91 14.61 10.87 8.71
C SER A 91 16.05 11.02 9.22
N GLU A 92 16.26 11.01 10.53
CA GLU A 92 17.60 11.02 11.15
C GLU A 92 18.44 9.83 10.69
N LEU A 93 17.88 8.61 10.71
CA LEU A 93 18.54 7.40 10.20
C LEU A 93 18.91 7.52 8.72
N THR A 94 17.99 8.01 7.90
CA THR A 94 18.21 8.21 6.45
C THR A 94 19.33 9.21 6.19
N GLN A 95 19.37 10.32 6.94
CA GLN A 95 20.42 11.33 6.82
C GLN A 95 21.79 10.78 7.24
N ALA A 96 21.86 10.08 8.37
CA ALA A 96 23.09 9.45 8.85
C ALA A 96 23.65 8.43 7.83
N ASN A 97 22.78 7.65 7.18
CA ASN A 97 23.20 6.63 6.22
C ASN A 97 23.47 7.15 4.80
N LYS A 98 23.05 8.38 4.46
CA LYS A 98 23.13 8.93 3.11
C LYS A 98 24.57 9.01 2.56
N PRO A 99 25.60 9.44 3.33
CA PRO A 99 26.97 9.47 2.84
C PRO A 99 27.50 8.07 2.44
N PHE A 100 27.22 7.06 3.26
CA PHE A 100 27.67 5.67 3.02
C PHE A 100 26.99 5.06 1.80
N THR A 101 25.66 5.20 1.70
CA THR A 101 24.92 4.69 0.53
C THR A 101 25.32 5.40 -0.76
N SER A 102 25.62 6.70 -0.71
CA SER A 102 26.18 7.45 -1.84
C SER A 102 27.55 6.91 -2.25
N GLN A 103 28.46 6.69 -1.29
CA GLN A 103 29.78 6.13 -1.57
C GLN A 103 29.69 4.73 -2.17
N VAL A 104 28.86 3.84 -1.61
CA VAL A 104 28.64 2.49 -2.16
C VAL A 104 28.02 2.56 -3.57
N SER A 105 27.20 3.57 -3.86
CA SER A 105 26.56 3.73 -5.17
C SER A 105 27.49 4.30 -6.25
N THR A 106 28.43 5.17 -5.86
CA THR A 106 29.27 5.94 -6.78
C THR A 106 30.73 5.52 -6.81
N GLY A 107 31.18 4.74 -5.82
CA GLY A 107 32.53 4.19 -5.72
C GLY A 107 32.87 3.22 -6.86
N THR A 108 34.16 2.91 -6.99
CA THR A 108 34.67 1.96 -7.98
C THR A 108 34.06 0.57 -7.78
N ASP A 109 34.15 -0.27 -8.81
CA ASP A 109 33.66 -1.64 -8.71
C ASP A 109 34.45 -2.43 -7.66
N ASP A 110 35.77 -2.23 -7.56
CA ASP A 110 36.60 -2.82 -6.50
C ASP A 110 36.16 -2.39 -5.10
N PHE A 111 35.80 -1.11 -4.93
CA PHE A 111 35.28 -0.61 -3.65
C PHE A 111 33.95 -1.28 -3.30
N PHE A 112 33.05 -1.39 -4.27
CA PHE A 112 31.76 -2.05 -4.10
C PHE A 112 31.91 -3.51 -3.71
N GLU A 113 32.75 -4.27 -4.42
CA GLU A 113 33.01 -5.68 -4.11
C GLU A 113 33.67 -5.84 -2.73
N SER A 114 34.60 -4.94 -2.38
CA SER A 114 35.25 -4.97 -1.05
C SER A 114 34.25 -4.68 0.07
N VAL A 115 33.32 -3.74 -0.11
CA VAL A 115 32.25 -3.51 0.86
C VAL A 115 31.36 -4.75 1.00
N LEU A 116 30.95 -5.38 -0.10
CA LEU A 116 30.07 -6.55 -0.05
C LEU A 116 30.74 -7.82 0.49
N ALA A 117 32.06 -7.97 0.31
CA ALA A 117 32.84 -9.04 0.91
C ALA A 117 32.71 -9.06 2.45
N GLY A 118 32.46 -7.89 3.05
CA GLY A 118 32.32 -7.74 4.49
C GLY A 118 33.66 -7.83 5.23
N SER A 119 33.60 -8.09 6.53
CA SER A 119 34.76 -8.23 7.39
C SER A 119 34.50 -9.27 8.48
N ASP A 120 35.53 -9.63 9.25
CA ASP A 120 35.37 -10.51 10.41
C ASP A 120 34.37 -9.96 11.44
N ASP A 121 34.27 -8.63 11.57
CA ASP A 121 33.39 -7.96 12.53
C ASP A 121 31.91 -7.96 12.12
N VAL A 122 31.60 -7.83 10.83
CA VAL A 122 30.21 -7.70 10.34
C VAL A 122 29.72 -8.90 9.53
N GLY A 123 30.60 -9.85 9.25
CA GLY A 123 30.35 -10.99 8.38
C GLY A 123 30.17 -10.59 6.91
N PRO A 124 29.82 -11.56 6.03
CA PRO A 124 29.58 -11.28 4.62
C PRO A 124 28.35 -10.41 4.42
N LEU A 125 28.46 -9.40 3.56
CA LEU A 125 27.38 -8.45 3.24
C LEU A 125 26.73 -8.74 1.88
N GLU A 126 26.99 -9.91 1.31
CA GLU A 126 26.46 -10.38 0.03
C GLU A 126 24.93 -10.29 -0.06
N ARG A 127 24.22 -10.43 1.07
CA ARG A 127 22.76 -10.26 1.14
C ARG A 127 22.27 -8.89 0.63
N PHE A 128 23.09 -7.85 0.69
CA PHE A 128 22.78 -6.51 0.19
C PHE A 128 23.02 -6.34 -1.32
N ARG A 129 23.72 -7.27 -1.99
CA ARG A 129 24.18 -7.11 -3.38
C ARG A 129 23.06 -6.69 -4.31
N PHE A 130 21.93 -7.38 -4.25
CA PHE A 130 20.80 -7.11 -5.13
C PHE A 130 20.30 -5.66 -5.00
N LEU A 131 19.95 -5.22 -3.78
CA LEU A 131 19.49 -3.85 -3.56
C LEU A 131 20.54 -2.81 -3.92
N LYS A 132 21.80 -3.03 -3.53
CA LYS A 132 22.87 -2.06 -3.80
C LYS A 132 23.29 -1.99 -5.27
N THR A 133 23.12 -3.08 -6.01
CA THR A 133 23.28 -3.06 -7.47
C THR A 133 22.24 -2.17 -8.12
N ILE A 134 20.97 -2.31 -7.73
CA ILE A 134 19.88 -1.45 -8.23
C ILE A 134 20.11 0.02 -7.85
N GLU A 135 20.58 0.30 -6.64
CA GLU A 135 20.95 1.67 -6.24
C GLU A 135 22.11 2.23 -7.09
N ARG A 136 23.12 1.41 -7.41
CA ARG A 136 24.26 1.79 -8.28
C ARG A 136 23.84 2.13 -9.70
N GLU A 137 22.79 1.52 -10.24
CA GLU A 137 22.27 1.86 -11.57
C GLU A 137 21.82 3.33 -11.66
N LYS A 138 21.44 3.92 -10.52
CA LYS A 138 21.03 5.33 -10.42
C LYS A 138 22.20 6.31 -10.42
N LYS A 139 23.47 5.85 -10.38
CA LYS A 139 24.67 6.71 -10.23
C LYS A 139 24.77 7.85 -11.23
N ASP A 140 24.32 7.63 -12.47
CA ASP A 140 24.37 8.65 -13.53
C ASP A 140 23.27 9.72 -13.40
N THR A 141 22.32 9.52 -12.48
CA THR A 141 21.20 10.42 -12.18
C THR A 141 21.25 11.04 -10.79
N LEU A 142 22.29 10.69 -10.00
CA LEU A 142 22.57 11.29 -8.71
C LEU A 142 23.24 12.64 -8.92
N LEU A 143 22.75 13.65 -8.20
CA LEU A 143 23.36 14.98 -8.16
C LEU A 143 24.43 15.08 -7.08
N SER A 144 25.09 16.23 -6.97
CA SER A 144 25.99 16.48 -5.83
C SER A 144 25.21 16.44 -4.51
N VAL A 145 25.90 16.22 -3.39
CA VAL A 145 25.26 16.21 -2.06
C VAL A 145 24.54 17.53 -1.80
N GLU A 146 25.16 18.66 -2.14
CA GLU A 146 24.60 20.00 -1.98
C GLU A 146 23.36 20.20 -2.85
N GLU A 147 23.38 19.71 -4.10
CA GLU A 147 22.24 19.79 -5.02
C GLU A 147 21.06 18.92 -4.53
N GLU A 148 21.32 17.70 -4.03
CA GLU A 148 20.27 16.84 -3.46
C GLU A 148 19.69 17.45 -2.17
N GLN A 149 20.53 18.07 -1.32
CA GLN A 149 20.06 18.78 -0.13
C GLN A 149 19.18 19.98 -0.50
N LEU A 150 19.59 20.76 -1.51
CA LEU A 150 18.80 21.88 -2.03
C LEU A 150 17.45 21.40 -2.58
N LEU A 151 17.43 20.33 -3.38
CA LEU A 151 16.19 19.75 -3.89
C LEU A 151 15.28 19.28 -2.75
N SER A 152 15.84 18.59 -1.75
CA SER A 152 15.09 18.13 -0.58
C SER A 152 14.47 19.31 0.20
N ALA A 153 15.22 20.39 0.40
CA ALA A 153 14.72 21.59 1.07
C ALA A 153 13.59 22.27 0.25
N MET A 154 13.77 22.39 -1.07
CA MET A 154 12.77 22.97 -1.97
C MET A 154 11.51 22.12 -2.10
N ASN A 155 11.57 20.81 -1.83
CA ASN A 155 10.41 19.93 -1.92
C ASN A 155 9.32 20.27 -0.89
N VAL A 156 9.70 20.81 0.28
CA VAL A 156 8.77 21.16 1.36
C VAL A 156 7.77 22.22 0.89
N ASP A 157 8.26 23.34 0.38
CA ASP A 157 7.44 24.45 -0.13
C ASP A 157 7.07 24.31 -1.62
N GLY A 158 7.65 23.32 -2.31
CA GLY A 158 7.38 22.98 -3.70
C GLY A 158 6.34 21.85 -3.84
N PRO A 159 6.68 20.70 -4.43
CA PRO A 159 5.75 19.58 -4.65
C PRO A 159 4.90 19.18 -3.45
N ASN A 160 5.47 19.13 -2.23
CA ASN A 160 4.72 18.73 -1.04
C ASN A 160 3.63 19.73 -0.70
N ALA A 161 3.90 21.04 -0.83
CA ALA A 161 2.91 22.08 -0.61
C ALA A 161 1.74 22.00 -1.62
N TRP A 162 2.02 21.69 -2.89
CA TRP A 162 0.98 21.48 -3.91
C TRP A 162 0.11 20.26 -3.62
N GLY A 163 0.72 19.14 -3.20
CA GLY A 163 -0.04 17.96 -2.75
C GLY A 163 -0.86 18.24 -1.50
N SER A 164 -0.31 19.00 -0.54
CA SER A 164 -1.03 19.46 0.66
C SER A 164 -2.22 20.35 0.29
N LEU A 165 -2.07 21.23 -0.69
CA LEU A 165 -3.17 22.07 -1.17
C LEU A 165 -4.31 21.24 -1.78
N TYR A 166 -3.99 20.24 -2.60
CA TYR A 166 -4.99 19.30 -3.12
C TYR A 166 -5.77 18.64 -1.97
N ASN A 167 -5.04 18.06 -1.00
CA ASN A 167 -5.63 17.38 0.15
C ASN A 167 -6.51 18.31 1.00
N LYS A 168 -6.09 19.57 1.18
CA LYS A 168 -6.90 20.58 1.90
C LYS A 168 -8.20 20.89 1.16
N ILE A 169 -8.12 21.15 -0.15
CA ILE A 169 -9.32 21.42 -0.98
C ILE A 169 -10.29 20.25 -0.92
N THR A 170 -9.83 19.03 -1.19
CA THR A 170 -10.68 17.84 -1.18
C THR A 170 -11.17 17.49 0.22
N GLY A 171 -10.36 17.73 1.25
CA GLY A 171 -10.70 17.44 2.65
C GLY A 171 -11.75 18.40 3.23
N SER A 172 -11.78 19.65 2.78
CA SER A 172 -12.81 20.63 3.15
C SER A 172 -13.99 20.69 2.17
N MET A 173 -13.98 19.86 1.13
CA MET A 173 -14.99 19.91 0.07
C MET A 173 -16.34 19.41 0.57
N THR A 174 -17.36 20.22 0.28
CA THR A 174 -18.75 19.91 0.60
C THR A 174 -19.49 19.55 -0.69
N VAL A 175 -20.19 18.42 -0.68
CA VAL A 175 -20.99 17.91 -1.79
C VAL A 175 -22.46 17.99 -1.39
N ARG A 176 -23.27 18.68 -2.20
CA ARG A 176 -24.69 18.89 -1.95
C ARG A 176 -25.53 18.04 -2.90
N LEU A 177 -26.26 17.08 -2.35
CA LEU A 177 -27.19 16.22 -3.09
C LEU A 177 -28.59 16.80 -2.95
N THR A 178 -29.21 17.21 -4.05
CA THR A 178 -30.61 17.65 -4.09
C THR A 178 -31.47 16.50 -4.59
N ARG A 179 -32.41 16.03 -3.76
CA ARG A 179 -33.35 14.96 -4.14
C ARG A 179 -34.52 15.52 -4.94
N SER A 180 -35.30 14.63 -5.56
CA SER A 180 -36.45 14.99 -6.40
C SER A 180 -37.58 15.72 -5.67
N ASP A 181 -37.67 15.56 -4.34
CA ASP A 181 -38.63 16.26 -3.47
C ASP A 181 -38.12 17.64 -3.00
N GLY A 182 -36.94 18.08 -3.48
CA GLY A 182 -36.31 19.33 -3.09
C GLY A 182 -35.51 19.26 -1.78
N THR A 183 -35.46 18.11 -1.11
CA THR A 183 -34.63 17.96 0.09
C THR A 183 -33.15 17.97 -0.26
N GLU A 184 -32.36 18.70 0.53
CA GLU A 184 -30.90 18.79 0.38
C GLU A 184 -30.19 17.96 1.44
N GLU A 185 -29.26 17.12 1.00
CA GLU A 185 -28.35 16.37 1.84
C GLU A 185 -26.93 16.88 1.58
N THR A 186 -26.23 17.31 2.64
CA THR A 186 -24.88 17.85 2.56
C THR A 186 -23.88 16.86 3.15
N LEU A 187 -22.89 16.44 2.35
CA LEU A 187 -21.91 15.42 2.70
C LEU A 187 -20.48 15.91 2.44
N GLY A 188 -19.50 15.32 3.13
CA GLY A 188 -18.10 15.43 2.71
C GLY A 188 -17.82 14.60 1.45
N LEU A 189 -16.78 14.94 0.70
CA LEU A 189 -16.43 14.26 -0.56
C LEU A 189 -16.33 12.72 -0.41
N SER A 190 -15.64 12.22 0.61
CA SER A 190 -15.47 10.78 0.83
C SER A 190 -16.79 10.06 1.14
N GLN A 191 -17.69 10.72 1.89
CA GLN A 191 -19.02 10.18 2.20
C GLN A 191 -19.87 10.11 0.92
N ALA A 192 -19.87 11.18 0.12
CA ALA A 192 -20.56 11.20 -1.16
C ALA A 192 -20.01 10.14 -2.12
N ALA A 193 -18.68 9.99 -2.22
CA ALA A 193 -18.05 8.98 -3.07
C ALA A 193 -18.41 7.54 -2.64
N SER A 194 -18.60 7.29 -1.34
CA SER A 194 -19.00 5.97 -0.84
C SER A 194 -20.39 5.54 -1.33
N ILE A 195 -21.28 6.49 -1.66
CA ILE A 195 -22.61 6.22 -2.21
C ILE A 195 -22.49 5.52 -3.56
N LEU A 196 -21.47 5.83 -4.38
CA LEU A 196 -21.26 5.25 -5.70
C LEU A 196 -21.05 3.72 -5.69
N ARG A 197 -20.78 3.13 -4.52
CA ARG A 197 -20.63 1.68 -4.33
C ARG A 197 -21.87 0.99 -3.75
N LYS A 198 -22.93 1.75 -3.44
CA LYS A 198 -24.17 1.27 -2.81
C LYS A 198 -25.23 0.87 -3.85
N PRO A 199 -26.24 0.05 -3.51
CA PRO A 199 -27.19 -0.49 -4.48
C PRO A 199 -28.22 0.53 -5.03
N ASP A 200 -28.47 1.65 -4.35
CA ASP A 200 -29.45 2.68 -4.75
C ASP A 200 -28.98 3.50 -5.98
N ALA A 201 -29.48 3.16 -7.17
CA ALA A 201 -29.10 3.79 -8.43
C ALA A 201 -29.46 5.29 -8.50
N THR A 202 -30.63 5.68 -8.01
CA THR A 202 -31.08 7.07 -8.00
C THR A 202 -30.15 7.93 -7.16
N ARG A 203 -29.79 7.43 -5.97
CA ARG A 203 -28.87 8.15 -5.08
C ARG A 203 -27.44 8.17 -5.64
N ARG A 204 -26.99 7.11 -6.33
CA ARG A 204 -25.70 7.09 -7.03
C ARG A 204 -25.61 8.17 -8.10
N GLU A 205 -26.64 8.30 -8.94
CA GLU A 205 -26.67 9.34 -9.99
C GLU A 205 -26.57 10.75 -9.40
N LEU A 206 -27.37 11.03 -8.36
CA LEU A 206 -27.33 12.32 -7.64
C LEU A 206 -25.95 12.58 -7.04
N ALA A 207 -25.37 11.60 -6.35
CA ALA A 207 -24.05 11.72 -5.76
C ALA A 207 -22.98 11.96 -6.83
N TRP A 208 -22.99 11.22 -7.93
CA TRP A 208 -22.00 11.35 -9.01
C TRP A 208 -22.05 12.75 -9.63
N LYS A 209 -23.24 13.28 -9.94
CA LYS A 209 -23.39 14.64 -10.48
C LYS A 209 -22.94 15.70 -9.49
N ALA A 210 -23.36 15.58 -8.23
CA ALA A 210 -22.99 16.52 -7.18
C ALA A 210 -21.47 16.54 -6.91
N ILE A 211 -20.81 15.37 -6.93
CA ILE A 211 -19.35 15.27 -6.81
C ILE A 211 -18.68 15.98 -7.98
N ASN A 212 -19.14 15.74 -9.21
CA ASN A 212 -18.59 16.38 -10.40
C ASN A 212 -18.76 17.89 -10.36
N ASP A 213 -19.91 18.40 -9.92
CA ASP A 213 -20.16 19.84 -9.80
C ASP A 213 -19.25 20.46 -8.72
N ALA A 214 -19.12 19.82 -7.56
CA ALA A 214 -18.23 20.24 -6.48
C ALA A 214 -16.75 20.24 -6.92
N MET A 215 -16.31 19.23 -7.65
CA MET A 215 -14.95 19.18 -8.21
C MET A 215 -14.74 20.27 -9.28
N ARG A 216 -15.77 20.55 -10.10
CA ARG A 216 -15.69 21.53 -11.19
C ARG A 216 -15.46 22.95 -10.69
N THR A 217 -15.96 23.33 -9.50
CA THR A 217 -15.68 24.66 -8.91
C THR A 217 -14.19 24.90 -8.67
N HIS A 218 -13.41 23.82 -8.51
CA HIS A 218 -11.97 23.86 -8.27
C HIS A 218 -11.13 23.40 -9.48
N GLN A 219 -11.73 23.21 -10.66
CA GLN A 219 -11.03 22.65 -11.83
C GLN A 219 -9.76 23.41 -12.23
N VAL A 220 -9.75 24.75 -12.10
CA VAL A 220 -8.58 25.59 -12.40
C VAL A 220 -7.47 25.32 -11.38
N SER A 221 -7.81 25.24 -10.09
CA SER A 221 -6.86 24.92 -9.04
C SER A 221 -6.27 23.52 -9.22
N PHE A 222 -7.10 22.52 -9.53
CA PHE A 222 -6.63 21.16 -9.80
C PHE A 222 -5.71 21.09 -11.02
N ALA A 223 -6.05 21.78 -12.11
CA ALA A 223 -5.18 21.87 -13.28
C ALA A 223 -3.84 22.54 -12.95
N ALA A 224 -3.86 23.64 -12.17
CA ALA A 224 -2.64 24.32 -11.72
C ALA A 224 -1.77 23.42 -10.84
N ILE A 225 -2.37 22.68 -9.89
CA ILE A 225 -1.67 21.71 -9.03
C ILE A 225 -1.01 20.62 -9.88
N LEU A 226 -1.75 19.99 -10.79
CA LEU A 226 -1.21 18.93 -11.67
C LEU A 226 -0.07 19.45 -12.55
N ASN A 227 -0.19 20.66 -13.10
CA ASN A 227 0.84 21.30 -13.89
C ASN A 227 2.09 21.63 -13.06
N ALA A 228 1.92 22.12 -11.82
CA ALA A 228 3.03 22.43 -10.93
C ALA A 228 3.80 21.16 -10.53
N LEU A 229 3.09 20.10 -10.13
CA LEU A 229 3.68 18.80 -9.79
C LEU A 229 4.43 18.18 -10.97
N SER A 230 3.77 18.12 -12.14
CA SER A 230 4.37 17.55 -13.36
C SER A 230 5.53 18.39 -13.87
N GLY A 231 5.37 19.71 -13.89
CA GLY A 231 6.39 20.66 -14.34
C GLY A 231 7.62 20.68 -13.45
N SER A 232 7.44 20.60 -12.12
CA SER A 232 8.53 20.47 -11.16
C SER A 232 9.33 19.20 -11.43
N ARG A 233 8.66 18.03 -11.53
CA ARG A 233 9.30 16.75 -11.86
C ARG A 233 10.09 16.80 -13.17
N LEU A 234 9.47 17.32 -14.24
CA LEU A 234 10.13 17.42 -15.55
C LEU A 234 11.32 18.39 -15.55
N THR A 235 11.26 19.46 -14.76
CA THR A 235 12.36 20.43 -14.64
C THR A 235 13.53 19.83 -13.88
N GLU A 236 13.25 19.13 -12.77
CA GLU A 236 14.23 18.41 -11.98
C GLU A 236 14.94 17.33 -12.82
N TYR A 237 14.19 16.51 -13.55
CA TYR A 237 14.76 15.39 -14.32
C TYR A 237 15.70 15.86 -15.44
N LYS A 238 15.50 17.06 -15.99
CA LYS A 238 16.45 17.69 -16.93
C LYS A 238 17.80 18.03 -16.29
N LYS A 239 17.87 18.14 -14.97
CA LYS A 239 19.09 18.47 -14.22
C LYS A 239 19.80 17.23 -13.70
N ARG A 240 19.05 16.15 -13.45
CA ARG A 240 19.56 14.92 -12.80
C ARG A 240 20.71 14.22 -13.52
N SER A 241 20.83 14.36 -14.84
CA SER A 241 21.88 13.67 -15.58
C SER A 241 22.46 14.56 -16.69
N LYS A 242 23.79 14.57 -16.76
CA LYS A 242 24.56 15.20 -17.85
C LYS A 242 24.94 14.20 -18.97
N LYS A 243 24.72 12.90 -18.73
CA LYS A 243 25.14 11.81 -19.65
C LYS A 243 24.01 11.34 -20.56
N LYS A 244 22.79 11.27 -20.01
CA LYS A 244 21.58 10.82 -20.70
C LYS A 244 20.34 11.62 -20.28
N PRO A 245 19.36 11.84 -21.18
CA PRO A 245 18.06 12.36 -20.78
C PRO A 245 17.40 11.43 -19.75
N VAL A 246 16.72 12.00 -18.76
CA VAL A 246 15.89 11.24 -17.80
C VAL A 246 14.44 11.40 -18.20
N HIS A 247 13.80 10.31 -18.64
CA HIS A 247 12.39 10.31 -18.99
C HIS A 247 11.54 10.27 -17.72
N PHE A 248 10.33 10.84 -17.77
CA PHE A 248 9.42 10.92 -16.62
C PHE A 248 8.98 9.56 -16.03
N LEU A 249 9.27 8.46 -16.73
CA LEU A 249 8.93 7.10 -16.31
C LEU A 249 10.12 6.38 -15.70
N ASP A 250 11.36 6.82 -15.94
CA ASP A 250 12.55 6.04 -15.57
C ASP A 250 12.61 5.78 -14.06
N PRO A 251 12.30 6.75 -13.16
CA PRO A 251 12.26 6.47 -11.73
C PRO A 251 11.16 5.47 -11.35
N ALA A 252 9.95 5.62 -11.91
CA ALA A 252 8.84 4.70 -11.62
C ALA A 252 9.10 3.27 -12.13
N LEU A 253 9.71 3.13 -13.30
CA LEU A 253 10.14 1.85 -13.88
C LEU A 253 11.23 1.20 -13.03
N SER A 254 12.24 1.98 -12.62
CA SER A 254 13.33 1.52 -11.74
C SER A 254 12.81 1.07 -10.37
N ASP A 255 11.95 1.87 -9.74
CA ASP A 255 11.37 1.55 -8.43
C ASP A 255 10.43 0.34 -8.50
N SER A 256 9.74 0.16 -9.63
CA SER A 256 8.89 -1.01 -9.89
C SER A 256 9.67 -2.23 -10.41
N ARG A 257 10.96 -2.07 -10.70
CA ARG A 257 11.86 -3.10 -11.27
C ARG A 257 11.34 -3.71 -12.58
N ILE A 258 10.77 -2.88 -13.45
CA ILE A 258 10.26 -3.30 -14.76
C ILE A 258 10.97 -2.56 -15.90
N MET A 259 11.10 -3.22 -17.04
CA MET A 259 11.60 -2.60 -18.26
C MET A 259 10.50 -1.76 -18.92
N ARG A 260 10.91 -0.73 -19.68
CA ARG A 260 9.98 0.12 -20.44
C ARG A 260 9.17 -0.71 -21.43
N GLU A 261 9.83 -1.63 -22.12
CA GLU A 261 9.25 -2.52 -23.11
C GLU A 261 8.12 -3.37 -22.50
N THR A 262 8.29 -3.83 -21.26
CA THR A 262 7.25 -4.57 -20.52
C THR A 262 6.01 -3.70 -20.29
N LEU A 263 6.20 -2.46 -19.84
CA LEU A 263 5.08 -1.52 -19.63
C LEU A 263 4.38 -1.19 -20.95
N ASP A 264 5.14 -0.89 -22.00
CA ASP A 264 4.59 -0.50 -23.30
C ASP A 264 3.79 -1.65 -23.92
N ILE A 265 4.28 -2.89 -23.84
CA ILE A 265 3.55 -4.09 -24.30
C ILE A 265 2.27 -4.28 -23.49
N MET A 266 2.33 -4.18 -22.15
CA MET A 266 1.16 -4.32 -21.29
C MET A 266 0.08 -3.30 -21.65
N MET A 267 0.45 -2.02 -21.80
CA MET A 267 -0.47 -0.94 -22.17
C MET A 267 -1.05 -1.14 -23.58
N HIS A 268 -0.22 -1.61 -24.52
CA HIS A 268 -0.66 -1.90 -25.88
C HIS A 268 -1.68 -3.03 -25.91
N VAL A 269 -1.36 -4.18 -25.32
CA VAL A 269 -2.24 -5.35 -25.27
C VAL A 269 -3.55 -5.03 -24.55
N ALA A 270 -3.51 -4.29 -23.43
CA ALA A 270 -4.72 -3.85 -22.72
C ALA A 270 -5.60 -2.95 -23.61
N LYS A 271 -5.00 -2.03 -24.38
CA LYS A 271 -5.71 -1.14 -25.30
C LYS A 271 -6.32 -1.87 -26.51
N GLU A 272 -5.64 -2.88 -27.03
CA GLU A 272 -6.15 -3.75 -28.11
C GLU A 272 -7.31 -4.63 -27.62
N ASN A 273 -7.24 -5.09 -26.37
CA ASN A 273 -8.25 -5.95 -25.76
C ASN A 273 -9.33 -5.19 -24.96
N ARG A 274 -9.42 -3.86 -25.09
CA ARG A 274 -10.43 -3.03 -24.41
C ARG A 274 -11.87 -3.48 -24.66
N HIS A 275 -12.12 -4.21 -25.74
CA HIS A 275 -13.43 -4.77 -26.07
C HIS A 275 -13.91 -5.78 -25.01
N ILE A 276 -13.02 -6.45 -24.30
CA ILE A 276 -13.36 -7.36 -23.18
C ILE A 276 -14.00 -6.56 -22.04
N GLY A 277 -13.36 -5.46 -21.61
CA GLY A 277 -13.93 -4.56 -20.60
C GLY A 277 -15.24 -3.90 -21.07
N GLN A 278 -15.36 -3.57 -22.36
CA GLN A 278 -16.62 -3.07 -22.93
C GLN A 278 -17.73 -4.14 -22.88
N GLN A 279 -17.42 -5.40 -23.14
CA GLN A 279 -18.38 -6.51 -23.01
C GLN A 279 -18.82 -6.71 -21.56
N ALA A 280 -17.89 -6.65 -20.60
CA ALA A 280 -18.20 -6.70 -19.18
C ALA A 280 -19.14 -5.55 -18.77
N GLY A 281 -18.81 -4.31 -19.17
CA GLY A 281 -19.67 -3.15 -18.89
C GLY A 281 -21.06 -3.25 -19.54
N LEU A 282 -21.17 -3.78 -20.77
CA LEU A 282 -22.45 -4.04 -21.41
C LEU A 282 -23.25 -5.16 -20.71
N ALA A 283 -22.58 -6.17 -20.17
CA ALA A 283 -23.22 -7.20 -19.35
C ALA A 283 -23.75 -6.60 -18.03
N MET A 284 -22.97 -5.74 -17.39
CA MET A 284 -23.40 -5.01 -16.19
C MET A 284 -24.60 -4.11 -16.48
N ALA A 285 -24.61 -3.40 -17.61
CA ALA A 285 -25.73 -2.55 -18.04
C ALA A 285 -27.04 -3.33 -18.14
N LYS A 286 -27.00 -4.53 -18.72
CA LYS A 286 -28.18 -5.42 -18.82
C LYS A 286 -28.76 -5.76 -17.45
N LEU A 287 -27.93 -5.97 -16.43
CA LEU A 287 -28.40 -6.22 -15.05
C LEU A 287 -29.04 -5.00 -14.40
N HIS A 288 -28.63 -3.80 -14.81
CA HIS A 288 -29.30 -2.55 -14.44
C HIS A 288 -30.55 -2.23 -15.29
N GLY A 289 -30.89 -3.08 -16.27
CA GLY A 289 -32.00 -2.84 -17.19
C GLY A 289 -31.73 -1.71 -18.19
N THR A 290 -30.46 -1.42 -18.50
CA THR A 290 -30.06 -0.37 -19.45
C THR A 290 -29.23 -0.96 -20.60
N ASP A 291 -29.22 -0.26 -21.75
CA ASP A 291 -28.38 -0.64 -22.90
C ASP A 291 -26.93 -0.14 -22.77
N THR A 292 -26.68 0.79 -21.85
CA THR A 292 -25.36 1.39 -21.60
C THR A 292 -25.09 1.48 -20.11
N LEU A 293 -23.86 1.16 -19.70
CA LEU A 293 -23.41 1.33 -18.33
C LEU A 293 -23.24 2.84 -18.08
N LYS A 294 -23.91 3.35 -17.04
CA LYS A 294 -23.77 4.76 -16.69
C LYS A 294 -22.52 4.98 -15.83
N PRO A 295 -21.91 6.18 -15.85
CA PRO A 295 -20.71 6.46 -15.04
C PRO A 295 -20.89 6.24 -13.53
N TRP A 296 -22.11 6.38 -13.01
CA TRP A 296 -22.42 6.14 -11.60
C TRP A 296 -22.72 4.68 -11.27
N ASP A 297 -22.72 3.79 -12.26
CA ASP A 297 -22.92 2.34 -12.10
C ASP A 297 -21.60 1.56 -12.17
N GLU A 298 -20.51 2.16 -12.66
CA GLU A 298 -19.20 1.50 -12.84
C GLU A 298 -18.66 0.86 -11.55
N LEU A 299 -18.90 1.49 -10.40
CA LEU A 299 -18.43 1.00 -9.09
C LEU A 299 -19.55 0.37 -8.24
N ALA A 300 -20.76 0.25 -8.78
CA ALA A 300 -21.93 -0.19 -8.03
C ALA A 300 -21.76 -1.62 -7.51
N SER A 301 -22.35 -1.88 -6.34
CA SER A 301 -22.62 -3.26 -5.93
C SER A 301 -23.63 -3.89 -6.89
N MET A 302 -23.61 -5.23 -6.99
CA MET A 302 -24.54 -5.94 -7.83
C MET A 302 -25.99 -5.58 -7.45
N PRO A 303 -26.86 -5.28 -8.42
CA PRO A 303 -28.29 -5.14 -8.16
C PRO A 303 -28.83 -6.38 -7.43
N THR A 304 -29.72 -6.19 -6.46
CA THR A 304 -30.44 -7.30 -5.84
C THR A 304 -31.29 -8.02 -6.88
N LEU A 305 -31.11 -9.33 -7.01
CA LEU A 305 -31.91 -10.16 -7.91
C LEU A 305 -33.26 -10.47 -7.24
N GLY A 306 -34.32 -9.78 -7.67
CA GLY A 306 -35.64 -9.92 -7.07
C GLY A 306 -35.74 -9.29 -5.67
N ASN A 307 -36.59 -9.85 -4.81
CA ASN A 307 -36.86 -9.33 -3.45
C ASN A 307 -35.95 -9.96 -2.36
N SER A 308 -34.75 -10.43 -2.71
CA SER A 308 -33.83 -11.00 -1.73
C SER A 308 -32.99 -9.93 -1.05
N GLU A 309 -32.85 -10.02 0.28
CA GLU A 309 -31.86 -9.25 1.02
C GLU A 309 -30.43 -9.58 0.55
N PRO A 310 -29.49 -8.61 0.60
CA PRO A 310 -28.08 -8.89 0.36
C PRO A 310 -27.58 -9.98 1.30
N GLU A 311 -26.89 -10.96 0.74
CA GLU A 311 -26.29 -12.04 1.53
C GLU A 311 -25.19 -11.48 2.43
N THR A 312 -25.19 -11.92 3.69
CA THR A 312 -24.18 -11.53 4.68
C THR A 312 -23.44 -12.76 5.19
N TYR A 313 -22.13 -12.61 5.33
CA TYR A 313 -21.20 -13.64 5.76
C TYR A 313 -20.68 -13.29 7.15
N SER A 314 -20.76 -14.24 8.09
CA SER A 314 -20.03 -14.13 9.34
C SER A 314 -18.53 -14.20 9.06
N PHE A 315 -17.72 -13.66 9.98
CA PHE A 315 -16.27 -13.72 9.82
C PHE A 315 -15.77 -15.17 9.77
N GLU A 316 -16.37 -16.08 10.54
CA GLU A 316 -16.01 -17.50 10.53
C GLU A 316 -16.36 -18.18 9.20
N GLN A 317 -17.51 -17.82 8.60
CA GLN A 317 -17.86 -18.30 7.28
C GLN A 317 -16.86 -17.83 6.24
N ALA A 318 -16.42 -16.56 6.31
CA ALA A 318 -15.40 -16.04 5.43
C ALA A 318 -14.06 -16.79 5.55
N ILE A 319 -13.58 -17.01 6.78
CA ILE A 319 -12.37 -17.80 7.04
C ILE A 319 -12.51 -19.22 6.50
N ALA A 320 -13.65 -19.88 6.72
CA ALA A 320 -13.89 -21.23 6.22
C ALA A 320 -13.86 -21.30 4.69
N ILE A 321 -14.46 -20.31 4.01
CA ILE A 321 -14.41 -20.19 2.54
C ILE A 321 -12.95 -20.04 2.07
N ILE A 322 -12.22 -19.08 2.63
CA ILE A 322 -10.85 -18.76 2.21
C ILE A 322 -9.93 -19.96 2.46
N LYS A 323 -9.98 -20.54 3.66
CA LYS A 323 -9.19 -21.72 4.03
C LYS A 323 -9.45 -22.89 3.08
N LYS A 324 -10.72 -23.18 2.78
CA LYS A 324 -11.08 -24.27 1.88
C LYS A 324 -10.54 -24.02 0.46
N ALA A 325 -10.64 -22.80 -0.04
CA ALA A 325 -10.12 -22.44 -1.35
C ALA A 325 -8.58 -22.56 -1.39
N PHE A 326 -7.90 -22.06 -0.36
CA PHE A 326 -6.44 -22.13 -0.21
C PHE A 326 -5.93 -23.57 -0.11
N ALA A 327 -6.64 -24.45 0.60
CA ALA A 327 -6.33 -25.87 0.67
C ALA A 327 -6.39 -26.59 -0.70
N GLY A 328 -7.14 -26.04 -1.66
CA GLY A 328 -7.17 -26.52 -3.04
C GLY A 328 -5.90 -26.23 -3.83
N VAL A 329 -5.06 -25.30 -3.34
CA VAL A 329 -3.76 -24.96 -3.93
C VAL A 329 -2.63 -25.65 -3.17
N ASP A 330 -2.54 -25.39 -1.86
CA ASP A 330 -1.54 -26.00 -0.98
C ASP A 330 -2.07 -26.03 0.47
N SER A 331 -1.84 -27.13 1.19
CA SER A 331 -2.23 -27.26 2.60
C SER A 331 -1.57 -26.20 3.49
N GLU A 332 -0.34 -25.78 3.20
CA GLU A 332 0.37 -24.77 3.98
C GLU A 332 -0.36 -23.42 4.00
N MET A 333 -1.07 -23.07 2.91
CA MET A 333 -1.86 -21.84 2.87
C MET A 333 -3.07 -21.92 3.79
N ALA A 334 -3.71 -23.08 3.89
CA ALA A 334 -4.83 -23.30 4.80
C ALA A 334 -4.38 -23.34 6.27
N ASP A 335 -3.26 -24.00 6.55
CA ASP A 335 -2.64 -24.03 7.89
C ASP A 335 -2.18 -22.64 8.32
N PHE A 336 -1.71 -21.82 7.39
CA PHE A 336 -1.38 -20.42 7.65
C PHE A 336 -2.62 -19.60 8.06
N VAL A 337 -3.77 -19.82 7.40
CA VAL A 337 -5.02 -19.15 7.79
C VAL A 337 -5.44 -19.55 9.20
N ASP A 338 -5.32 -20.83 9.57
CA ASP A 338 -5.57 -21.28 10.95
C ASP A 338 -4.63 -20.56 11.93
N MET A 339 -3.33 -20.53 11.65
CA MET A 339 -2.34 -19.84 12.48
C MET A 339 -2.70 -18.37 12.71
N MET A 340 -3.10 -17.65 11.65
CA MET A 340 -3.52 -16.24 11.74
C MET A 340 -4.73 -16.04 12.66
N VAL A 341 -5.69 -16.96 12.64
CA VAL A 341 -6.90 -16.90 13.47
C VAL A 341 -6.60 -17.33 14.91
N GLU A 342 -5.91 -18.45 15.10
CA GLU A 342 -5.58 -19.02 16.42
C GLU A 342 -4.71 -18.08 17.26
N ASN A 343 -3.82 -17.32 16.62
CA ASN A 343 -2.92 -16.36 17.29
C ASN A 343 -3.49 -14.94 17.34
N ASN A 344 -4.76 -14.73 16.98
CA ASN A 344 -5.40 -13.40 16.95
C ASN A 344 -4.57 -12.38 16.14
N LEU A 345 -4.19 -12.70 14.91
CA LEU A 345 -3.40 -11.82 14.03
C LEU A 345 -4.27 -11.06 13.01
N ILE A 346 -5.60 -11.10 13.17
CA ILE A 346 -6.57 -10.42 12.31
C ILE A 346 -7.46 -9.48 13.13
N ASP A 347 -7.48 -8.19 12.79
CA ASP A 347 -8.38 -7.20 13.38
C ASP A 347 -9.52 -6.84 12.42
N ALA A 348 -10.67 -7.47 12.64
CA ALA A 348 -11.88 -7.35 11.84
C ALA A 348 -13.05 -6.70 12.59
N ALA A 349 -12.98 -6.64 13.93
CA ALA A 349 -14.03 -6.10 14.78
C ALA A 349 -14.43 -4.67 14.38
N PRO A 350 -15.74 -4.36 14.29
CA PRO A 350 -16.19 -3.01 14.01
C PRO A 350 -15.98 -2.10 15.23
N GLN A 351 -15.39 -0.92 15.03
CA GLN A 351 -15.27 0.11 16.05
C GLN A 351 -15.60 1.48 15.46
N SER A 352 -16.12 2.40 16.27
CA SER A 352 -16.68 3.68 15.81
C SER A 352 -15.66 4.62 15.18
N ASN A 353 -14.40 4.56 15.61
CA ASN A 353 -13.30 5.37 15.08
C ASN A 353 -12.31 4.56 14.24
N LYS A 354 -12.65 3.31 13.89
CA LYS A 354 -11.77 2.43 13.11
C LYS A 354 -11.57 3.00 11.71
N ARG A 355 -10.33 2.98 11.23
CA ARG A 355 -10.00 3.35 9.85
C ARG A 355 -10.78 2.44 8.88
N LEU A 356 -11.27 3.04 7.80
CA LEU A 356 -11.90 2.29 6.71
C LEU A 356 -10.87 1.58 5.82
N GLY A 357 -11.25 0.41 5.32
CA GLY A 357 -10.48 -0.36 4.33
C GLY A 357 -9.87 -1.61 4.95
N ALA A 358 -8.82 -2.11 4.31
CA ALA A 358 -8.05 -3.26 4.74
C ALA A 358 -6.56 -3.03 4.46
N TYR A 359 -5.70 -3.78 5.15
CA TYR A 359 -4.28 -3.88 4.83
C TYR A 359 -3.64 -5.10 5.52
N CYS A 360 -2.52 -5.54 4.99
CA CYS A 360 -1.55 -6.39 5.65
C CYS A 360 -0.34 -5.56 6.11
N ALA A 361 0.19 -5.86 7.29
CA ALA A 361 1.43 -5.27 7.80
C ALA A 361 2.35 -6.35 8.38
N LEU A 362 3.65 -6.05 8.49
CA LEU A 362 4.66 -6.97 9.02
C LEU A 362 5.37 -6.35 10.23
N LEU A 363 5.37 -7.08 11.34
CA LEU A 363 6.20 -6.79 12.51
C LEU A 363 7.57 -7.44 12.31
N PHE A 364 8.53 -6.68 11.78
CA PHE A 364 9.84 -7.18 11.37
C PHE A 364 10.67 -7.81 12.50
N LYS A 365 10.49 -7.38 13.75
CA LYS A 365 11.24 -7.93 14.90
C LYS A 365 10.82 -9.37 15.20
N THR A 366 9.53 -9.67 15.11
CA THR A 366 8.95 -10.99 15.37
C THR A 366 8.71 -11.79 14.10
N ARG A 367 8.87 -11.15 12.92
CA ARG A 367 8.58 -11.70 11.58
C ARG A 367 7.13 -12.15 11.42
N THR A 368 6.21 -11.46 12.10
CA THR A 368 4.79 -11.82 12.15
C THR A 368 3.96 -10.89 11.28
N PRO A 369 3.28 -11.39 10.23
CA PRO A 369 2.31 -10.60 9.50
C PRO A 369 1.03 -10.44 10.32
N VAL A 370 0.34 -9.31 10.15
CA VAL A 370 -0.96 -9.02 10.76
C VAL A 370 -1.89 -8.44 9.70
N VAL A 371 -3.19 -8.74 9.80
CA VAL A 371 -4.21 -8.30 8.85
C VAL A 371 -5.21 -7.40 9.56
N PHE A 372 -5.55 -6.29 8.91
CA PHE A 372 -6.57 -5.35 9.35
C PHE A 372 -7.68 -5.29 8.31
N ILE A 373 -8.94 -5.30 8.75
CA ILE A 373 -10.09 -5.06 7.86
C ILE A 373 -11.25 -4.40 8.61
N THR A 374 -11.94 -3.46 7.97
CA THR A 374 -13.29 -3.04 8.41
C THR A 374 -14.33 -4.06 7.93
N TRP A 375 -14.69 -5.02 8.78
CA TRP A 375 -15.62 -6.08 8.38
C TRP A 375 -17.05 -5.58 8.19
N GLY A 376 -17.60 -5.74 6.99
CA GLY A 376 -18.98 -5.42 6.65
C GLY A 376 -19.85 -6.63 6.29
N GLY A 377 -19.27 -7.84 6.29
CA GLY A 377 -19.99 -9.09 6.00
C GLY A 377 -20.40 -9.30 4.54
N SER A 378 -19.95 -8.47 3.60
CA SER A 378 -20.26 -8.67 2.18
C SER A 378 -19.29 -9.66 1.52
N MET A 379 -19.65 -10.24 0.37
CA MET A 379 -18.72 -11.04 -0.44
C MET A 379 -17.46 -10.24 -0.81
N SER A 380 -17.61 -8.94 -1.12
CA SER A 380 -16.46 -8.06 -1.36
C SER A 380 -15.53 -8.03 -0.13
N ASN A 381 -16.04 -8.07 1.10
CA ASN A 381 -15.19 -8.19 2.29
C ASN A 381 -14.50 -9.56 2.41
N VAL A 382 -15.15 -10.66 2.00
CA VAL A 382 -14.53 -12.00 1.95
C VAL A 382 -13.33 -11.97 1.00
N ILE A 383 -13.52 -11.43 -0.21
CA ILE A 383 -12.44 -11.32 -1.21
C ILE A 383 -11.34 -10.37 -0.74
N THR A 384 -11.67 -9.22 -0.16
CA THR A 384 -10.67 -8.32 0.44
C THR A 384 -9.90 -9.00 1.58
N LEU A 385 -10.55 -9.82 2.41
CA LEU A 385 -9.83 -10.58 3.44
C LEU A 385 -8.87 -11.60 2.82
N ALA A 386 -9.27 -12.28 1.75
CA ALA A 386 -8.39 -13.16 0.99
C ALA A 386 -7.18 -12.42 0.39
N HIS A 387 -7.41 -11.23 -0.16
CA HIS A 387 -6.37 -10.33 -0.67
C HIS A 387 -5.30 -10.06 0.40
N GLU A 388 -5.72 -9.60 1.59
CA GLU A 388 -4.78 -9.30 2.67
C GLU A 388 -4.09 -10.56 3.22
N LEU A 389 -4.79 -11.69 3.28
CA LEU A 389 -4.19 -12.97 3.65
C LEU A 389 -3.16 -13.44 2.61
N GLY A 390 -3.32 -13.10 1.33
CA GLY A 390 -2.31 -13.32 0.29
C GLY A 390 -1.03 -12.53 0.53
N HIS A 391 -1.15 -11.25 0.88
CA HIS A 391 0.00 -10.46 1.33
C HIS A 391 0.64 -11.02 2.60
N ALA A 392 -0.18 -11.43 3.58
CA ALA A 392 0.30 -11.99 4.83
C ALA A 392 1.07 -13.31 4.60
N PHE A 393 0.55 -14.19 3.74
CA PHE A 393 1.21 -15.43 3.36
C PHE A 393 2.52 -15.18 2.61
N HIS A 394 2.56 -14.21 1.70
CA HIS A 394 3.81 -13.84 1.02
C HIS A 394 4.89 -13.40 2.03
N ASN A 395 4.54 -12.54 2.99
CA ASN A 395 5.45 -12.16 4.07
C ASN A 395 5.85 -13.34 4.96
N TRP A 396 4.92 -14.25 5.24
CA TRP A 396 5.17 -15.45 6.04
C TRP A 396 6.18 -16.39 5.39
N VAL A 397 6.08 -16.60 4.08
CA VAL A 397 7.03 -17.45 3.33
C VAL A 397 8.44 -16.83 3.31
N MET A 398 8.54 -15.50 3.30
CA MET A 398 9.82 -14.79 3.33
C MET A 398 10.39 -14.53 4.74
N ARG A 399 9.73 -15.00 5.81
CA ARG A 399 10.06 -14.63 7.20
C ARG A 399 11.51 -14.92 7.60
N ASP A 400 12.09 -15.97 7.03
CA ASP A 400 13.45 -16.44 7.33
C ASP A 400 14.51 -15.75 6.47
N MET A 401 14.11 -14.88 5.53
CA MET A 401 15.04 -14.09 4.71
C MET A 401 15.60 -12.89 5.50
N PRO A 402 16.84 -12.47 5.20
CA PRO A 402 17.39 -11.23 5.73
C PRO A 402 16.51 -10.02 5.42
N TYR A 403 16.48 -9.04 6.32
CA TYR A 403 15.66 -7.83 6.16
C TYR A 403 15.95 -7.08 4.84
N SER A 404 17.23 -7.01 4.46
CA SER A 404 17.66 -6.46 3.17
C SER A 404 17.13 -7.21 1.93
N GLN A 405 16.59 -8.42 2.07
CA GLN A 405 16.04 -9.21 0.96
C GLN A 405 14.52 -9.26 0.95
N THR A 406 13.86 -8.77 2.01
CA THR A 406 12.39 -8.77 2.12
C THR A 406 11.73 -7.52 1.52
N GLY A 407 12.50 -6.63 0.88
CA GLY A 407 11.98 -5.43 0.21
C GLY A 407 11.64 -5.69 -1.26
N PHE A 408 10.35 -5.68 -1.59
CA PHE A 408 9.83 -5.89 -2.96
C PHE A 408 8.94 -4.72 -3.42
N PRO A 409 8.85 -4.47 -4.75
CA PRO A 409 8.00 -3.41 -5.27
C PRO A 409 6.51 -3.76 -5.13
N ASN A 410 5.65 -2.74 -5.08
CA ASN A 410 4.21 -2.92 -4.96
C ASN A 410 3.62 -3.78 -6.08
N THR A 411 4.15 -3.69 -7.31
CA THR A 411 3.72 -4.53 -8.44
C THR A 411 3.89 -6.03 -8.14
N LEU A 412 4.97 -6.41 -7.46
CA LEU A 412 5.19 -7.80 -7.02
C LEU A 412 4.34 -8.13 -5.78
N ALA A 413 4.11 -7.16 -4.89
CA ALA A 413 3.24 -7.35 -3.73
C ALA A 413 1.82 -7.76 -4.15
N GLU A 414 1.25 -7.05 -5.12
CA GLU A 414 -0.11 -7.27 -5.64
C GLU A 414 -0.26 -8.60 -6.38
N THR A 415 0.84 -9.21 -6.83
CA THR A 415 0.76 -10.53 -7.47
C THR A 415 0.23 -11.58 -6.49
N ALA A 416 0.72 -11.58 -5.24
CA ALA A 416 0.29 -12.54 -4.24
C ALA A 416 -1.16 -12.34 -3.79
N SER A 417 -1.57 -11.09 -3.59
CA SER A 417 -2.92 -10.76 -3.13
C SER A 417 -3.98 -10.98 -4.20
N ILE A 418 -3.72 -10.61 -5.45
CA ILE A 418 -4.64 -10.86 -6.57
C ILE A 418 -4.74 -12.36 -6.89
N ILE A 419 -3.66 -13.13 -6.77
CA ILE A 419 -3.74 -14.60 -6.86
C ILE A 419 -4.65 -15.15 -5.75
N ALA A 420 -4.51 -14.67 -4.51
CA ALA A 420 -5.35 -15.09 -3.40
C ALA A 420 -6.84 -14.79 -3.62
N GLU A 421 -7.17 -13.62 -4.20
CA GLU A 421 -8.54 -13.33 -4.62
C GLU A 421 -9.05 -14.33 -5.65
N ASN A 422 -8.27 -14.58 -6.70
CA ASN A 422 -8.66 -15.45 -7.81
C ASN A 422 -8.88 -16.90 -7.34
N ILE A 423 -8.04 -17.42 -6.44
CA ILE A 423 -8.21 -18.74 -5.84
C ILE A 423 -9.59 -18.86 -5.16
N VAL A 424 -9.99 -17.84 -4.40
CA VAL A 424 -11.29 -17.83 -3.71
C VAL A 424 -12.44 -17.69 -4.71
N ARG A 425 -12.31 -16.81 -5.71
CA ARG A 425 -13.32 -16.64 -6.77
C ARG A 425 -13.55 -17.94 -7.55
N ASP A 426 -12.47 -18.58 -7.99
CA ASP A 426 -12.53 -19.84 -8.75
C ASP A 426 -13.18 -20.95 -7.92
N ALA A 427 -12.82 -21.08 -6.63
CA ALA A 427 -13.42 -22.06 -5.74
C ALA A 427 -14.93 -21.81 -5.54
N LEU A 428 -15.33 -20.54 -5.30
CA LEU A 428 -16.73 -20.17 -5.16
C LEU A 428 -17.53 -20.40 -6.45
N LEU A 429 -16.94 -20.10 -7.61
CA LEU A 429 -17.56 -20.31 -8.92
C LEU A 429 -17.74 -21.80 -9.23
N ALA A 430 -16.77 -22.64 -8.86
CA ALA A 430 -16.84 -24.10 -9.01
C ALA A 430 -17.91 -24.73 -8.10
N GLU A 431 -18.14 -24.15 -6.91
CA GLU A 431 -19.14 -24.63 -5.95
C GLU A 431 -20.54 -24.03 -6.16
N ALA A 432 -20.66 -23.01 -7.01
CA ALA A 432 -21.90 -22.31 -7.30
C ALA A 432 -22.96 -23.27 -7.87
N LYS A 433 -24.06 -23.46 -7.12
CA LYS A 433 -25.15 -24.37 -7.49
C LYS A 433 -26.22 -23.69 -8.33
N GLN A 434 -26.43 -22.39 -8.15
CA GLN A 434 -27.44 -21.60 -8.86
C GLN A 434 -26.78 -20.61 -9.81
N GLU A 435 -27.47 -20.25 -10.90
CA GLU A 435 -26.98 -19.22 -11.84
C GLU A 435 -26.78 -17.87 -11.15
N SER A 436 -27.61 -17.54 -10.17
CA SER A 436 -27.48 -16.32 -9.35
C SER A 436 -26.16 -16.27 -8.57
N ASP A 437 -25.65 -17.42 -8.12
CA ASP A 437 -24.40 -17.49 -7.37
C ASP A 437 -23.21 -17.24 -8.30
N LYS A 438 -23.25 -17.82 -9.51
CA LYS A 438 -22.26 -17.56 -10.56
C LYS A 438 -22.26 -16.09 -10.98
N LEU A 439 -23.44 -15.51 -11.14
CA LEU A 439 -23.59 -14.12 -11.54
C LEU A 439 -22.98 -13.15 -10.52
N LYS A 440 -23.12 -13.41 -9.21
CA LYS A 440 -22.46 -12.64 -8.15
C LYS A 440 -20.94 -12.65 -8.30
N MET A 441 -20.34 -13.81 -8.56
CA MET A 441 -18.88 -13.92 -8.73
C MET A 441 -18.41 -13.19 -9.98
N LEU A 442 -19.10 -13.42 -11.11
CA LEU A 442 -18.80 -12.75 -12.38
C LEU A 442 -18.98 -11.23 -12.30
N TRP A 443 -19.93 -10.74 -11.49
CA TRP A 443 -20.09 -9.31 -11.22
C TRP A 443 -18.87 -8.74 -10.49
N GLU A 444 -18.39 -9.42 -9.45
CA GLU A 444 -17.20 -8.98 -8.73
C GLU A 444 -15.92 -9.09 -9.58
N GLU A 445 -15.88 -9.94 -10.61
CA GLU A 445 -14.79 -9.94 -11.61
C GLU A 445 -14.92 -8.78 -12.60
N ALA A 446 -16.14 -8.49 -13.08
CA ALA A 446 -16.39 -7.42 -14.04
C ALA A 446 -16.10 -6.01 -13.50
N ARG A 447 -16.01 -5.84 -12.18
CA ARG A 447 -15.73 -4.56 -11.50
C ARG A 447 -14.24 -4.23 -11.38
N VAL A 448 -13.36 -5.22 -11.53
CA VAL A 448 -11.90 -5.11 -11.39
C VAL A 448 -11.30 -5.00 -12.78
#